data_AF-A0A519JV51-F1
#
_entry.id   AF-A0A519JV51-F1
#
_cell.length_a   1.000
_cell.length_b   1.000
_cell.length_c   1.000
_cell.angle_alpha   90.00
_cell.angle_beta   90.00
_cell.angle_gamma   90.00
#
_symmetry.space_group_name_H-M   'P 1'
#
loop_
_entity.id
_entity.type
_entity.pdbx_description
1 polymer ?
#
loop_
_entity_poly.entity_id
_entity_poly.type
_entity_poly.pdbx_seq_one_letter_code
_entity_poly.pdbx_strand_id
1 'polypeptide(L)' 'MAGKPRKPFLMRASPGVMAAVEKLAAAELRSVNAQVEILLREALSRRGVPTADDPPPSEDA' A
#
# COMPACT_ATOMS: atom_id res chain seq x y z
N MET A 1 -2.18 3.25 21.82
CA MET A 1 -2.96 2.90 20.61
C MET A 1 -2.35 1.65 20.00
N ALA A 2 -2.97 0.48 20.13
CA ALA A 2 -2.50 -0.70 19.40
C ALA A 2 -3.07 -0.63 17.98
N GLY A 3 -2.24 -0.28 17.00
CA GLY A 3 -2.61 -0.36 15.59
C GLY A 3 -2.99 -1.80 15.23
N LYS A 4 -3.95 -1.97 14.31
CA LYS A 4 -4.39 -3.29 13.84
C LYS A 4 -3.20 -4.10 13.33
N PRO A 5 -3.12 -5.41 13.60
CA PRO A 5 -2.00 -6.24 13.17
C PRO A 5 -1.84 -6.22 11.65
N ARG A 6 -0.70 -5.71 11.17
CA ARG A 6 -0.29 -5.81 9.76
C ARG A 6 0.38 -7.16 9.54
N LYS A 7 -0.03 -7.89 8.50
CA LYS A 7 0.62 -9.14 8.12
C LYS A 7 1.90 -8.83 7.33
N PRO A 8 3.11 -9.10 7.85
CA PRO A 8 4.32 -8.90 7.08
C PRO A 8 4.33 -9.85 5.88
N PHE A 9 4.75 -9.35 4.72
CA PHE A 9 4.84 -10.10 3.49
C PHE A 9 6.18 -9.83 2.79
N LEU A 10 6.89 -10.90 2.42
CA LEU A 10 8.09 -10.77 1.60
C LEU A 10 7.68 -10.62 0.14
N MET A 11 7.75 -9.38 -0.35
CA MET A 11 7.41 -9.06 -1.73
C MET A 11 8.62 -9.26 -2.64
N ARG A 12 8.44 -10.07 -3.70
CA ARG A 12 9.39 -10.18 -4.81
C ARG A 12 8.86 -9.38 -5.98
N ALA A 13 9.47 -8.25 -6.27
CA ALA A 13 9.12 -7.38 -7.39
C ALA A 13 10.37 -7.05 -8.23
N SER A 14 10.16 -6.71 -9.50
CA SER A 14 11.27 -6.26 -10.33
C SER A 14 11.81 -4.91 -9.81
N PRO A 15 13.12 -4.62 -9.96
CA PRO A 15 13.69 -3.35 -9.54
C PRO A 15 13.01 -2.14 -10.18
N GLY A 16 12.63 -2.25 -11.46
CA GLY A 16 11.94 -1.17 -12.18
C GLY A 16 10.56 -0.85 -11.63
N VAL A 17 9.81 -1.87 -11.19
CA VAL A 17 8.51 -1.67 -10.53
C VAL A 17 8.70 -0.96 -9.19
N MET A 18 9.67 -1.40 -8.37
CA MET A 18 9.93 -0.76 -7.08
C MET A 18 10.40 0.70 -7.24
N ALA A 19 11.27 0.99 -8.21
CA ALA A 19 11.70 2.36 -8.49
C ALA A 19 10.52 3.27 -8.89
N ALA A 20 9.56 2.76 -9.67
CA ALA A 20 8.37 3.52 -10.02
C ALA A 20 7.46 3.78 -8.80
N VAL A 21 7.29 2.78 -7.93
CA VAL A 21 6.51 2.92 -6.69
C VAL A 21 7.17 3.90 -5.73
N GLU A 22 8.49 3.86 -5.57
CA GLU A 22 9.25 4.81 -4.73
C GLU A 22 9.10 6.25 -5.21
N LYS A 23 9.22 6.48 -6.53
CA LYS A 23 9.03 7.81 -7.13
C LYS A 23 7.61 8.33 -6.89
N LEU A 24 6.60 7.46 -7.04
CA LEU A 24 5.21 7.82 -6.83
C LEU A 24 4.92 8.13 -5.35
N ALA A 25 5.42 7.29 -4.45
CA ALA A 25 5.31 7.48 -3.00
C ALA A 25 5.92 8.82 -2.57
N ALA A 26 7.11 9.17 -3.10
CA ALA A 26 7.75 10.44 -2.85
C ALA A 26 6.93 11.63 -3.36
N ALA A 27 6.33 11.52 -4.56
CA ALA A 27 5.49 12.57 -5.12
C ALA A 27 4.19 12.80 -4.32
N GLU A 28 3.66 11.75 -3.68
CA GLU A 28 2.43 11.80 -2.89
C GLU A 28 2.68 11.95 -1.37
N LEU A 29 3.94 12.19 -0.96
CA LEU A 29 4.35 12.35 0.45
C LEU A 29 3.94 11.16 1.35
N ARG A 30 4.05 9.94 0.83
CA ARG A 30 3.70 8.71 1.55
C ARG A 30 4.89 7.77 1.67
N SER A 31 4.82 6.88 2.66
CA SER A 31 5.74 5.74 2.72
C SER A 31 5.51 4.79 1.53
N VAL A 32 6.58 4.11 1.09
CA VAL A 32 6.50 3.08 0.03
C VAL A 32 5.48 2.00 0.38
N ASN A 33 5.42 1.56 1.64
CA ASN A 33 4.45 0.56 2.09
C ASN A 33 3.00 1.07 1.98
N ALA A 34 2.73 2.32 2.34
CA ALA A 34 1.41 2.92 2.17
C ALA A 34 1.01 3.04 0.69
N GLN A 35 1.97 3.40 -0.17
CA GLN A 35 1.73 3.43 -1.61
C GLN A 35 1.42 2.05 -2.19
N VAL A 36 2.16 1.01 -1.79
CA VAL A 36 1.90 -0.38 -2.22
C VAL A 36 0.49 -0.82 -1.82
N GLU A 37 0.07 -0.52 -0.58
CA GLU A 37 -1.27 -0.85 -0.10
C GLU A 37 -2.36 -0.20 -0.96
N ILE A 38 -2.22 1.09 -1.29
CA ILE A 38 -3.18 1.80 -2.15
C ILE A 38 -3.23 1.18 -3.54
N LEU A 39 -2.08 0.96 -4.17
CA LEU A 39 -1.99 0.36 -5.50
C LEU A 39 -2.62 -1.04 -5.54
N LEU A 40 -2.43 -1.85 -4.49
CA LEU A 40 -3.06 -3.16 -4.36
C LEU A 40 -4.58 -3.05 -4.23
N ARG A 41 -5.09 -2.14 -3.38
CA ARG A 41 -6.52 -1.90 -3.23
C ARG A 41 -7.17 -1.43 -4.52
N GLU A 42 -6.55 -0.50 -5.24
CA GLU A 42 -7.00 -0.08 -6.56
C GLU A 42 -7.04 -1.24 -7.55
N ALA A 43 -5.97 -2.05 -7.60
CA ALA A 43 -5.89 -3.18 -8.50
C ALA A 43 -6.95 -4.27 -8.22
N LEU A 44 -7.26 -4.51 -6.94
CA LEU A 44 -8.32 -5.44 -6.51
C LEU A 44 -9.70 -4.88 -6.83
N SER A 45 -9.94 -3.60 -6.53
CA SER A 45 -11.19 -2.90 -6.85
C SER A 45 -11.50 -2.94 -8.35
N ARG A 46 -10.51 -2.66 -9.22
CA ARG A 46 -10.66 -2.76 -10.68
C ARG A 46 -11.02 -4.17 -11.17
N ARG A 47 -10.76 -5.20 -10.36
CA ARG A 47 -11.09 -6.61 -10.63
C ARG A 47 -12.39 -7.05 -9.94
N GLY A 48 -13.09 -6.15 -9.25
CA GLY A 48 -14.28 -6.48 -8.48
C GLY A 48 -14.00 -7.36 -7.26
N VAL A 49 -12.76 -7.39 -6.77
CA VAL A 49 -12.39 -8.17 -5.57
C VAL A 49 -12.52 -7.25 -4.35
N PRO A 50 -13.51 -7.46 -3.46
CA PRO A 50 -13.70 -6.63 -2.29
C PRO A 50 -12.57 -6.87 -1.28
N THR A 51 -11.99 -5.80 -0.76
CA THR A 51 -11.16 -5.86 0.45
C THR A 51 -12.07 -5.59 1.64
N ALA A 52 -12.18 -6.53 2.58
CA ALA A 52 -12.95 -6.29 3.82
C ALA A 52 -12.46 -4.99 4.48
N ASP A 53 -13.39 -4.18 4.99
CA ASP A 53 -13.16 -2.81 5.46
C ASP A 53 -12.03 -2.74 6.49
N ASP A 54 -10.85 -2.31 6.05
CA ASP A 54 -9.88 -1.67 6.92
C ASP A 54 -10.13 -0.16 6.81
N PRO A 55 -10.41 0.53 7.93
CA PRO A 55 -10.56 1.98 7.91
C PRO A 55 -9.27 2.64 7.36
N PRO A 56 -9.38 3.83 6.74
CA PRO A 56 -8.25 4.51 6.13
C PRO A 56 -7.12 4.69 7.15
N PRO A 57 -5.84 4.66 6.70
CA PRO A 57 -4.70 4.77 7.60
C PRO A 57 -4.81 6.08 8.37
N SER A 58 -4.84 6.00 9.70
CA SER A 58 -4.68 7.17 10.57
C SER A 58 -3.29 7.75 10.35
N GLU A 59 -3.22 9.02 9.92
CA GLU A 59 -2.00 9.79 9.65
C GLU A 59 -1.20 10.19 10.91
N ASP A 60 -1.28 9.42 11.99
CA ASP A 60 -0.54 9.70 13.20
C ASP A 60 0.71 8.82 13.29
N ALA A 61 1.84 9.39 12.87
CA ALA A 61 3.20 8.98 13.23
C ALA A 61 3.96 10.19 13.79
#